data_AF-A0A4P5ZCG6-F1
#
_entry.id   AF-A0A4P5ZCG6-F1
#
_cell.length_a   1.000
_cell.length_b   1.000
_cell.length_c   1.000
_cell.angle_alpha   90.00
_cell.angle_beta   90.00
_cell.angle_gamma   90.00
#
_symmetry.space_group_name_H-M   'P 1'
#
loop_
_entity.id
_entity.type
_entity.pdbx_description
1 polymer ?
#
loop_
_entity_poly.entity_id
_entity_poly.type
_entity_poly.pdbx_seq_one_letter_code
_entity_poly.pdbx_strand_id
1 'polypeptide(L)'
;MTTVSKLLPTMFGALAVALALFPRSGQAAPVTAEFEKDVRPVLAQHCTKCHGEKKQAGKLALHELDGSLTSEKTRETWARVAEKLWLGEMPPED
;
A
#
# COMPACT_ATOMS: atom_id res chain seq x y z
N MET A 1 42.56 -40.63 26.52
CA MET A 1 43.56 -39.59 26.18
C MET A 1 44.10 -40.00 24.81
N THR A 2 43.84 -39.35 23.67
CA THR A 2 43.86 -37.93 23.33
C THR A 2 43.05 -37.66 22.05
N THR A 3 42.08 -36.76 22.18
CA THR A 3 41.76 -35.65 21.25
C THR A 3 41.51 -35.93 19.76
N VAL A 4 40.24 -36.18 19.44
CA VAL A 4 39.58 -35.76 18.20
C VAL A 4 39.59 -34.22 18.12
N SER A 5 40.75 -33.61 17.81
CA SER A 5 40.95 -32.16 17.91
C SER A 5 41.72 -31.57 16.72
N LYS A 6 41.50 -32.07 15.50
CA LYS A 6 42.18 -31.53 14.29
C LYS A 6 41.36 -31.47 13.01
N LEU A 7 40.03 -31.43 13.07
CA LEU A 7 39.18 -31.22 11.88
C LEU A 7 38.06 -30.20 12.10
N LEU A 8 38.35 -29.16 12.90
CA LEU A 8 37.50 -27.97 12.99
C LEU A 8 38.10 -26.70 12.33
N PRO A 9 38.91 -26.74 11.25
CA PRO A 9 39.14 -25.54 10.49
C PRO A 9 37.99 -25.35 9.48
N THR A 10 37.66 -24.10 9.19
CA THR A 10 37.08 -23.62 7.92
C THR A 10 35.63 -23.94 7.51
N MET A 11 34.85 -24.80 8.17
CA MET A 11 33.46 -25.10 7.72
C MET A 11 32.33 -24.33 8.42
N PHE A 12 32.62 -23.26 9.17
CA PHE A 12 31.59 -22.34 9.69
C PHE A 12 31.60 -20.94 9.05
N GLY A 13 32.62 -20.62 8.24
CA GLY A 13 32.75 -19.30 7.61
C GLY A 13 31.99 -19.13 6.30
N ALA A 14 31.73 -20.21 5.56
CA ALA A 14 31.15 -20.12 4.22
C ALA A 14 29.62 -19.89 4.22
N LEU A 15 28.91 -20.26 5.31
CA LEU A 15 27.45 -20.16 5.36
C LEU A 15 26.95 -18.73 5.60
N ALA A 16 27.74 -17.88 6.26
CA ALA A 16 27.33 -16.51 6.59
C ALA A 16 27.37 -15.55 5.38
N VAL A 17 28.22 -15.81 4.38
CA VAL A 17 28.38 -14.93 3.20
C VAL A 17 27.29 -15.16 2.14
N ALA A 18 26.75 -16.38 2.05
CA ALA A 18 25.71 -16.71 1.06
C ALA A 18 24.35 -16.03 1.34
N LEU A 19 24.08 -15.62 2.59
CA LEU A 19 22.82 -14.96 2.96
C LEU A 19 22.76 -13.46 2.59
N ALA A 20 23.90 -12.83 2.28
CA ALA A 20 23.97 -11.40 2.00
C ALA A 20 23.76 -11.04 0.51
N LEU A 21 23.69 -12.04 -0.38
CA LEU A 21 23.53 -11.87 -1.83
C LEU A 21 22.09 -12.05 -2.32
N PHE A 22 21.14 -12.33 -1.43
CA PHE A 22 19.74 -12.35 -1.82
C PHE A 22 19.27 -10.92 -2.07
N PRO A 23 18.81 -10.59 -3.29
CA PRO A 23 18.19 -9.30 -3.53
C PRO A 23 17.02 -9.16 -2.56
N ARG A 24 16.95 -8.01 -1.89
CA ARG A 24 15.82 -7.65 -1.02
C ARG A 24 14.61 -7.36 -1.91
N SER A 25 14.03 -8.41 -2.48
CA SER A 25 12.80 -8.37 -3.27
C SER A 25 11.65 -8.08 -2.33
N GLY A 26 11.42 -6.80 -2.04
CA GLY A 26 10.34 -6.42 -1.12
C GLY A 26 10.40 -5.00 -0.57
N GLN A 27 11.10 -4.06 -1.22
CA GLN A 27 10.87 -2.66 -0.91
C GLN A 27 9.54 -2.27 -1.58
N ALA A 28 8.42 -2.52 -0.88
CA ALA A 28 7.14 -1.93 -1.26
C ALA A 28 7.34 -0.42 -1.37
N ALA A 29 6.93 0.18 -2.49
CA ALA A 29 6.93 1.63 -2.55
C ALA A 29 5.97 2.15 -1.48
N PRO A 30 6.21 3.38 -0.97
CA PRO A 30 5.32 3.95 0.01
C PRO A 30 3.93 4.06 -0.62
N VAL A 31 2.92 3.43 -0.02
CA VAL A 31 1.51 3.32 -0.51
C VAL A 31 0.97 4.64 -1.10
N THR A 32 1.47 5.78 -0.62
CA THR A 32 1.15 7.11 -1.14
C THR A 32 1.64 7.35 -2.57
N ALA A 33 2.81 6.85 -2.97
CA ALA A 33 3.36 7.00 -4.31
C ALA A 33 2.54 6.24 -5.37
N GLU A 34 2.14 4.99 -5.10
CA GLU A 34 1.23 4.26 -5.99
C GLU A 34 -0.15 4.90 -6.02
N PHE A 35 -0.65 5.39 -4.89
CA PHE A 35 -1.92 6.10 -4.86
C PHE A 35 -1.92 7.36 -5.74
N GLU A 36 -0.91 8.20 -5.62
CA GLU A 36 -0.80 9.42 -6.45
C GLU A 36 -0.65 9.11 -7.94
N LYS A 37 0.05 8.01 -8.27
CA LYS A 37 0.28 7.63 -9.66
C LYS A 37 -0.95 6.96 -10.30
N ASP A 38 -1.57 6.02 -9.60
CA ASP A 38 -2.52 5.08 -10.21
C ASP A 38 -3.98 5.38 -9.81
N VAL A 39 -4.21 5.91 -8.60
CA VAL A 39 -5.56 6.11 -8.05
C VAL A 39 -6.03 7.56 -8.18
N ARG A 40 -5.15 8.53 -7.85
CA ARG A 40 -5.48 9.96 -7.90
C ARG A 40 -6.00 10.42 -9.28
N PRO A 41 -5.41 10.01 -10.42
CA PRO A 41 -5.90 10.45 -11.72
C PRO A 41 -7.34 9.96 -12.01
N VAL A 42 -7.67 8.73 -11.63
CA VAL A 42 -9.01 8.15 -11.82
C VAL A 42 -10.05 8.94 -11.01
N LEU A 43 -9.74 9.25 -9.75
CA LEU A 43 -10.63 10.03 -8.90
C LEU A 43 -10.84 11.45 -9.43
N ALA A 44 -9.77 12.07 -9.95
CA ALA A 44 -9.84 13.39 -10.56
C ALA A 44 -10.70 13.40 -11.83
N GLN A 45 -10.68 12.33 -12.62
CA GLN A 45 -11.47 12.21 -13.85
C GLN A 45 -12.95 11.93 -13.59
N HIS A 46 -13.27 11.08 -12.60
CA HIS A 46 -14.61 10.52 -12.46
C HIS A 46 -15.36 10.97 -11.21
N CYS A 47 -14.67 11.34 -10.14
CA CYS A 47 -15.30 11.48 -8.81
C CYS A 47 -15.31 12.93 -8.29
N THR A 48 -14.26 13.71 -8.56
CA THR A 48 -14.09 15.05 -7.98
C THR A 48 -15.04 16.11 -8.54
N LYS A 49 -15.74 15.85 -9.66
CA LYS A 49 -16.83 16.72 -10.13
C LYS A 49 -17.92 16.90 -9.05
N CYS A 50 -18.21 15.84 -8.30
CA CYS A 50 -19.23 15.83 -7.25
C CYS A 50 -18.67 15.72 -5.83
N HIS A 51 -17.44 15.24 -5.66
CA HIS A 51 -16.78 15.03 -4.36
C HIS A 51 -15.41 15.75 -4.26
N GLY A 52 -15.25 16.88 -4.96
CA GLY A 52 -14.04 17.69 -5.00
C GLY A 52 -14.19 19.01 -4.25
N GLU A 53 -13.29 19.96 -4.53
CA GLU A 53 -13.25 21.26 -3.87
C GLU A 53 -14.55 22.08 -4.08
N LYS A 54 -15.10 22.03 -5.30
CA LYS A 54 -16.29 22.82 -5.67
C LYS A 54 -17.60 22.23 -5.14
N LYS A 55 -17.67 20.92 -4.95
CA LYS A 55 -18.88 20.21 -4.52
C LYS A 55 -18.46 18.99 -3.71
N GLN A 56 -19.02 18.87 -2.51
CA GLN A 56 -18.77 17.77 -1.58
C GLN A 56 -20.07 17.01 -1.31
N ALA A 57 -20.62 16.39 -2.35
CA ALA A 57 -21.84 15.60 -2.26
C ALA A 57 -21.69 14.51 -1.18
N GLY A 58 -22.74 14.28 -0.39
CA GLY A 58 -22.70 13.32 0.72
C GLY A 58 -21.68 13.66 1.81
N LYS A 59 -21.22 14.92 1.90
CA LYS A 59 -20.17 15.37 2.83
C LYS A 59 -18.84 14.63 2.66
N LEU A 60 -18.54 14.22 1.42
CA LEU A 60 -17.31 13.52 1.06
C LEU A 60 -16.44 14.40 0.15
N ALA A 61 -15.19 14.59 0.57
CA ALA A 61 -14.16 15.35 -0.15
C ALA A 61 -13.01 14.41 -0.57
N LEU A 62 -13.14 13.75 -1.72
CA LEU A 62 -12.14 12.81 -2.24
C LEU A 62 -10.81 13.48 -2.61
N HIS A 63 -10.82 14.78 -2.90
CA HIS A 63 -9.60 15.53 -3.19
C HIS A 63 -8.67 15.71 -1.97
N GLU A 64 -9.19 15.61 -0.75
CA GLU A 64 -8.44 15.73 0.51
C GLU A 64 -7.98 14.38 1.07
N LEU A 65 -8.53 13.27 0.56
CA LEU A 65 -8.20 11.92 0.99
C LEU A 65 -6.94 11.41 0.28
N ASP A 66 -6.01 10.89 1.09
CA ASP A 66 -4.85 10.14 0.63
C ASP A 66 -5.13 8.62 0.59
N GLY A 67 -4.16 7.87 0.08
CA GLY A 67 -4.18 6.40 0.04
C GLY A 67 -3.78 5.73 1.35
N SER A 68 -3.51 6.47 2.42
CA SER A 68 -3.02 5.92 3.69
C SER A 68 -4.18 5.32 4.49
N LEU A 69 -4.09 4.01 4.77
CA LEU A 69 -5.09 3.30 5.58
C LEU A 69 -4.73 3.20 7.07
N THR A 70 -3.80 4.04 7.54
CA THR A 70 -3.35 4.03 8.93
C THR A 70 -4.38 4.63 9.90
N SER A 71 -5.14 5.63 9.45
CA SER A 71 -6.25 6.21 10.21
C SER A 71 -7.50 5.37 10.06
N GLU A 72 -8.15 5.03 11.19
CA GLU A 72 -9.43 4.34 11.20
C GLU A 72 -10.47 5.08 10.35
N LYS A 73 -10.57 6.40 10.52
CA LYS A 73 -11.49 7.24 9.74
C LYS A 73 -11.23 7.15 8.24
N THR A 74 -9.97 7.20 7.81
CA THR A 74 -9.62 7.09 6.38
C THR A 74 -9.98 5.71 5.84
N ARG A 75 -9.71 4.65 6.60
CA ARG A 75 -10.05 3.28 6.23
C ARG A 75 -11.56 3.07 6.13
N GLU A 76 -12.35 3.56 7.08
CA GLU A 76 -13.81 3.50 7.03
C GLU A 76 -14.36 4.26 5.82
N THR A 77 -13.77 5.43 5.52
CA THR A 77 -14.19 6.24 4.39
C THR A 77 -13.94 5.49 3.08
N TRP A 78 -12.76 4.90 2.90
CA TRP A 78 -12.45 4.06 1.74
C TRP A 78 -13.30 2.80 1.65
N ALA A 79 -13.61 2.15 2.78
CA ALA A 79 -14.52 1.01 2.81
C ALA A 79 -15.91 1.38 2.30
N ARG A 80 -16.46 2.53 2.72
CA ARG A 80 -17.74 3.04 2.21
C ARG A 80 -17.68 3.37 0.73
N VAL A 81 -16.60 4.01 0.27
CA VAL A 81 -16.42 4.30 -1.17
C VAL A 81 -16.44 3.01 -1.99
N ALA A 82 -15.68 1.99 -1.56
CA ALA A 82 -15.65 0.69 -2.22
C ALA A 82 -17.02 0.00 -2.22
N GLU A 83 -17.72 0.01 -1.09
CA GLU A 83 -19.08 -0.54 -0.96
C GLU A 83 -20.05 0.12 -1.95
N LYS A 84 -20.08 1.45 -2.02
CA LYS A 84 -20.97 2.18 -2.93
C LYS A 84 -20.69 1.89 -4.40
N LEU A 85 -19.41 1.72 -4.77
CA LEU A 85 -19.02 1.33 -6.12
C LEU A 85 -19.42 -0.13 -6.43
N TRP A 86 -19.21 -1.05 -5.49
CA TRP A 86 -19.59 -2.46 -5.68
C TRP A 86 -21.09 -2.66 -5.80
N LEU A 87 -21.89 -1.86 -5.08
CA LEU A 87 -23.34 -1.87 -5.17
C LEU A 87 -23.87 -1.14 -6.41
N GLY A 88 -23.00 -0.46 -7.18
CA GLY A 88 -23.41 0.33 -8.36
C GLY A 88 -24.23 1.56 -8.01
N GLU A 89 -24.24 2.00 -6.75
CA GLU A 89 -24.95 3.21 -6.30
C GLU A 89 -24.21 4.50 -6.67
N MET A 90 -22.98 4.37 -7.15
CA MET A 90 -22.12 5.46 -7.59
C MET A 90 -21.61 5.20 -9.02
N PRO A 91 -21.72 6.18 -9.93
CA PRO A 91 -22.44 7.45 -9.76
C PRO A 91 -23.96 7.23 -9.63
N PRO A 92 -24.68 8.10 -8.90
CA PRO A 92 -26.13 8.00 -8.82
C PRO A 92 -26.78 8.30 -10.18
N GLU A 93 -27.94 7.72 -10.42
CA GLU A 93 -28.83 8.11 -11.52
C GLU A 93 -29.26 9.57 -11.32
N ASP A 94 -29.52 10.28 -12.43
CA ASP A 94 -29.86 11.72 -12.45
C ASP A 94 -31.11 12.09 -11.62
#